data_AF-A0A077ZYI4-F1
#
_entry.id   AF-A0A077ZYI4-F1
#
_cell.length_a   1.000
_cell.length_b   1.000
_cell.length_c   1.000
_cell.angle_alpha   90.00
_cell.angle_beta   90.00
_cell.angle_gamma   90.00
#
_symmetry.space_group_name_H-M   'P 1'
#
loop_
_entity.id
_entity.type
_entity.pdbx_description
1 polymer ?
#
loop_
_entity_poly.entity_id
_entity_poly.type
_entity_poly.pdbx_seq_one_letter_code
_entity_poly.pdbx_strand_id
1 'polypeptide(L)'
;MIMQIDLQEYFESNLPQYEIFDNSFKSQHQDEQELIQGIYLDHPKDVHNKYDELFTGKLKEDQEAQDSVVSIEYHLINLPITLGSNQQALMKVLSDSDRPDYFENSVIQSIIKFKWNQYTKSFYQNRFYIYLIFMASFIFDIFYSTYATQNDQNSQDQKEVDQESQILHPNIWLKISTKVLCSIILSYLQDGWNIFDFSHIIAYTAYFILEFTNEDQDNLILIKILVIVLSFMKLFFFLRIYDGFSFLVQMMGGVFKDLKYFMIFFLIFILQFGMIFLVLFKAQQIDEYNGVNKLAYFLMAFRISSGDFQLDDYHSQADGLVIFTWVIWLLAVMTLNIVFMNFIIAVISESYERVMQKLVAESYRVKANMIVEREQLFNDIELKNTEYFPNYIAVRRPLNTSIDEAGEWQGFIKDLKYTIRTTAAKQKTEIIQNLHSLQTSVETQNLENKLKLDMVIEQNSKQLTSNEYLDEKISNLMKKQLDQAFENTSNDSKLMNAKVNGLDSKVDGLDSQVKGLDTKVLAIQDDMEFIKTSLTQLLKKY
;
A
#
# COMPACT_ATOMS: atom_id res chain seq x y z
N MET A 1 -19.12 7.75 9.39
CA MET A 1 -17.75 7.22 9.58
C MET A 1 -17.86 5.72 9.41
N ILE A 2 -17.73 5.22 8.16
CA ILE A 2 -17.73 3.79 7.89
C ILE A 2 -16.38 3.31 8.42
N MET A 3 -16.41 2.55 9.52
CA MET A 3 -15.22 1.91 10.08
C MET A 3 -14.63 1.06 8.95
N GLN A 4 -13.48 1.46 8.41
CA GLN A 4 -12.72 0.61 7.49
C GLN A 4 -12.21 -0.56 8.34
N ILE A 5 -13.06 -1.57 8.50
CA ILE A 5 -12.65 -2.84 9.08
C ILE A 5 -11.66 -3.43 8.07
N ASP A 6 -10.42 -3.58 8.49
CA ASP A 6 -9.43 -4.29 7.72
C ASP A 6 -9.82 -5.78 7.70
N LEU A 7 -10.47 -6.20 6.62
CA LEU A 7 -10.91 -7.58 6.43
C LEU A 7 -9.75 -8.57 6.48
N GLN A 8 -8.51 -8.08 6.34
CA GLN A 8 -7.32 -8.90 6.43
C GLN A 8 -7.19 -9.56 7.80
N GLU A 9 -7.47 -8.84 8.90
CA GLU A 9 -7.42 -9.40 10.26
C GLU A 9 -8.51 -10.47 10.47
N TYR A 10 -9.67 -10.33 9.82
CA TYR A 10 -10.74 -11.34 9.84
C TYR A 10 -10.33 -12.61 9.08
N PHE A 11 -9.78 -12.49 7.87
CA PHE A 11 -9.36 -13.64 7.07
C PHE A 11 -8.05 -14.28 7.55
N GLU A 12 -7.24 -13.58 8.33
CA GLU A 12 -6.05 -14.12 9.01
C GLU A 12 -6.40 -14.77 10.37
N SER A 13 -7.61 -14.57 10.89
CA SER A 13 -8.09 -15.24 12.10
C SER A 13 -8.54 -16.69 11.82
N ASN A 14 -8.73 -17.50 12.88
CA ASN A 14 -9.29 -18.87 12.78
C ASN A 14 -10.84 -18.89 12.69
N LEU A 15 -11.50 -17.74 12.53
CA LEU A 15 -12.96 -17.66 12.45
C LEU A 15 -13.56 -18.13 11.09
N PRO A 16 -12.97 -17.79 9.93
CA PRO A 16 -13.48 -18.24 8.64
C PRO A 16 -12.95 -19.62 8.22
N GLN A 17 -11.93 -20.15 8.89
CA GLN A 17 -11.26 -21.42 8.56
C GLN A 17 -11.18 -22.31 9.79
N TYR A 18 -11.80 -23.49 9.71
CA TYR A 18 -11.73 -24.54 10.73
C TYR A 18 -10.93 -25.72 10.17
N GLU A 19 -9.82 -26.07 10.81
CA GLU A 19 -9.05 -27.26 10.46
C GLU A 19 -9.75 -28.52 11.02
N ILE A 20 -9.96 -29.51 10.16
CA ILE A 20 -10.67 -30.75 10.49
C ILE A 20 -9.65 -31.75 11.02
N PHE A 21 -9.67 -31.96 12.34
CA PHE A 21 -8.92 -33.03 12.99
C PHE A 21 -9.85 -34.18 13.37
N ASP A 22 -9.91 -35.22 12.55
CA ASP A 22 -10.65 -36.45 12.86
C ASP A 22 -9.96 -37.68 12.26
N ASN A 23 -10.07 -38.83 12.91
CA ASN A 23 -9.47 -40.09 12.50
C ASN A 23 -10.02 -40.60 11.16
N SER A 24 -11.24 -40.20 10.80
CA SER A 24 -11.85 -40.46 9.50
C SER A 24 -11.13 -39.71 8.35
N PHE A 25 -10.53 -38.56 8.65
CA PHE A 25 -9.75 -37.74 7.73
C PHE A 25 -8.26 -38.03 7.90
N LYS A 26 -7.75 -39.00 7.15
CA LYS A 26 -6.34 -39.41 7.25
C LYS A 26 -5.41 -38.26 6.86
N SER A 27 -4.52 -37.87 7.77
CA SER A 27 -3.48 -36.86 7.54
C SER A 27 -2.41 -37.28 6.51
N GLN A 28 -2.46 -38.53 6.05
CA GLN A 28 -1.51 -39.12 5.12
C GLN A 28 -2.28 -39.89 4.04
N HIS A 29 -2.01 -39.57 2.78
CA HIS A 29 -2.68 -40.20 1.64
C HIS A 29 -1.74 -40.32 0.44
N GLN A 30 -2.02 -41.28 -0.44
CA GLN A 30 -1.25 -41.50 -1.67
C GLN A 30 -1.62 -40.50 -2.77
N ASP A 31 -2.91 -40.20 -2.90
CA ASP A 31 -3.40 -39.17 -3.83
C ASP A 31 -3.10 -37.74 -3.35
N GLU A 32 -2.22 -37.03 -4.07
CA GLU A 32 -1.82 -35.63 -3.82
C GLU A 32 -2.85 -34.59 -4.29
N GLN A 33 -3.93 -34.98 -4.96
CA GLN A 33 -4.85 -34.02 -5.59
C GLN A 33 -5.54 -33.08 -4.60
N GLU A 34 -5.53 -31.78 -4.91
CA GLU A 34 -6.33 -30.79 -4.21
C GLU A 34 -7.81 -30.98 -4.56
N LEU A 35 -8.65 -31.26 -3.56
CA LEU A 35 -10.09 -31.43 -3.72
C LEU A 35 -10.83 -30.35 -2.94
N ILE A 36 -11.80 -29.72 -3.61
CA ILE A 36 -12.62 -28.66 -3.03
C ILE A 36 -14.08 -29.02 -3.30
N GLN A 37 -14.87 -29.17 -2.23
CA GLN A 37 -16.27 -29.60 -2.29
C GLN A 37 -17.14 -28.63 -1.49
N GLY A 38 -18.28 -28.27 -2.08
CA GLY A 38 -19.32 -27.51 -1.39
C GLY A 38 -20.22 -28.45 -0.61
N ILE A 39 -20.57 -28.08 0.62
CA ILE A 39 -21.49 -28.87 1.43
C ILE A 39 -22.47 -27.98 2.18
N TYR A 40 -23.71 -28.45 2.27
CA TYR A 40 -24.72 -27.86 3.14
C TYR A 40 -24.70 -28.55 4.51
N LEU A 41 -24.35 -27.80 5.56
CA LEU A 41 -24.35 -28.29 6.95
C LEU A 41 -25.18 -27.37 7.84
N ASP A 42 -25.89 -27.93 8.82
CA ASP A 42 -26.57 -27.13 9.85
C ASP A 42 -25.57 -26.65 10.91
N HIS A 43 -24.61 -27.51 11.28
CA HIS A 43 -23.53 -27.18 12.21
C HIS A 43 -22.14 -27.53 11.63
N PRO A 44 -21.09 -26.70 11.83
CA PRO A 44 -19.73 -27.00 11.36
C PRO A 44 -19.14 -28.35 11.82
N LYS A 45 -19.64 -28.92 12.92
CA LYS A 45 -19.13 -30.18 13.48
C LYS A 45 -19.66 -31.41 12.74
N ASP A 46 -20.74 -31.25 11.98
CA ASP A 46 -21.35 -32.34 11.24
C ASP A 46 -20.46 -32.80 10.07
N VAL A 47 -19.44 -32.00 9.70
CA VAL A 47 -18.44 -32.34 8.68
C VAL A 47 -17.67 -33.62 9.02
N HIS A 48 -17.42 -33.88 10.31
CA HIS A 48 -16.62 -35.02 10.79
C HIS A 48 -17.25 -36.37 10.41
N ASN A 49 -18.58 -36.42 10.29
CA ASN A 49 -19.31 -37.64 9.94
C ASN A 49 -19.54 -37.80 8.42
N LYS A 50 -19.09 -36.84 7.61
CA LYS A 50 -19.41 -36.76 6.17
C LYS A 50 -18.22 -36.95 5.25
N TYR A 51 -17.15 -37.60 5.76
CA TYR A 51 -15.99 -37.94 4.95
C TYR A 51 -16.37 -38.69 3.66
N ASP A 52 -17.25 -39.69 3.80
CA ASP A 52 -17.65 -40.52 2.66
C ASP A 52 -18.46 -39.78 1.60
N GLU A 53 -19.29 -38.81 2.00
CA GLU A 53 -20.06 -37.97 1.07
C GLU A 53 -19.14 -37.00 0.30
N LEU A 54 -18.06 -36.55 0.95
CA LEU A 54 -17.16 -35.53 0.40
C LEU A 54 -16.08 -36.12 -0.52
N PHE A 55 -15.45 -37.22 -0.12
CA PHE A 55 -14.20 -37.70 -0.74
C PHE A 55 -14.24 -39.12 -1.29
N THR A 56 -15.14 -39.98 -0.81
CA THR A 56 -15.19 -41.39 -1.25
C THR A 56 -15.66 -41.48 -2.71
N GLY A 57 -14.88 -42.16 -3.56
CA GLY A 57 -15.13 -42.32 -5.00
C GLY A 57 -14.56 -41.24 -5.93
N LYS A 58 -13.95 -40.17 -5.39
CA LYS A 58 -13.27 -39.10 -6.16
C LYS A 58 -11.75 -39.14 -6.06
N LEU A 59 -11.21 -39.92 -5.12
CA LEU A 59 -9.79 -40.15 -4.93
C LEU A 59 -9.36 -41.35 -5.78
N LYS A 60 -8.19 -41.26 -6.41
CA LYS A 60 -7.59 -42.41 -7.09
C LYS A 60 -6.99 -43.35 -6.03
N GLU A 61 -7.63 -44.50 -5.84
CA GLU A 61 -7.01 -45.64 -5.16
C GLU A 61 -6.16 -46.40 -6.18
N ASP A 62 -5.00 -45.86 -6.56
CA ASP A 62 -4.07 -46.60 -7.41
C ASP A 62 -3.47 -47.76 -6.58
N GLN A 63 -3.77 -48.99 -7.01
CA GLN A 63 -3.31 -50.25 -6.40
C GLN A 63 -1.82 -50.55 -6.68
N GLU A 64 -1.09 -49.66 -7.36
CA GLU A 64 0.33 -49.82 -7.66
C GLU A 64 1.15 -48.96 -6.70
N ALA A 65 1.95 -49.63 -5.88
CA ALA A 65 2.79 -49.06 -4.85
C ALA A 65 3.73 -47.96 -5.38
N GLN A 66 3.32 -46.70 -5.22
CA GLN A 66 4.26 -45.58 -5.06
C GLN A 66 4.41 -45.29 -3.57
N ASP A 67 5.61 -45.49 -3.05
CA ASP A 67 6.01 -45.29 -1.64
C ASP A 67 5.92 -43.82 -1.15
N SER A 68 5.47 -42.88 -2.01
CA SER A 68 5.32 -41.48 -1.64
C SER A 68 3.95 -41.23 -1.01
N VAL A 69 3.89 -41.32 0.31
CA VAL A 69 2.74 -40.86 1.09
C VAL A 69 2.90 -39.37 1.35
N VAL A 70 1.93 -38.56 0.91
CA VAL A 70 1.93 -37.11 1.14
C VAL A 70 1.07 -36.76 2.33
N SER A 71 1.54 -35.79 3.11
CA SER A 71 0.78 -35.26 4.24
C SER A 71 -0.31 -34.34 3.72
N ILE A 72 -1.52 -34.43 4.27
CA ILE A 72 -2.71 -33.76 3.75
C ILE A 72 -3.42 -33.02 4.87
N GLU A 73 -3.83 -31.79 4.56
CA GLU A 73 -4.62 -30.93 5.43
C GLU A 73 -6.07 -30.87 4.94
N TYR A 74 -6.99 -30.83 5.90
CA TYR A 74 -8.41 -30.67 5.66
C TYR A 74 -8.91 -29.42 6.35
N HIS A 75 -9.53 -28.53 5.57
CA HIS A 75 -10.04 -27.25 6.04
C HIS A 75 -11.51 -27.11 5.68
N LEU A 76 -12.30 -26.65 6.64
CA LEU A 76 -13.68 -26.22 6.43
C LEU A 76 -13.71 -24.70 6.43
N ILE A 77 -14.10 -24.12 5.31
CA ILE A 77 -14.32 -22.69 5.17
C ILE A 77 -15.78 -22.38 5.46
N ASN A 78 -16.00 -21.47 6.40
CA ASN A 78 -17.33 -20.99 6.77
C ASN A 78 -17.71 -19.77 5.92
N LEU A 79 -18.79 -19.90 5.14
CA LEU A 79 -19.32 -18.79 4.37
C LEU A 79 -20.38 -18.05 5.21
N PRO A 80 -20.19 -16.75 5.53
CA PRO A 80 -21.16 -16.02 6.32
C PRO A 80 -22.54 -16.00 5.66
N ILE A 81 -23.58 -16.02 6.50
CA ILE A 81 -25.01 -16.05 6.10
C ILE A 81 -25.38 -14.87 5.18
N THR A 82 -24.66 -13.75 5.30
CA THR A 82 -24.79 -12.58 4.42
C THR A 82 -24.49 -12.89 2.96
N LEU A 83 -23.57 -13.84 2.67
CA LEU A 83 -23.32 -14.35 1.32
C LEU A 83 -24.48 -15.20 0.80
N GLY A 84 -25.22 -15.88 1.67
CA GLY A 84 -26.43 -16.60 1.26
C GLY A 84 -27.55 -15.66 0.79
N SER A 85 -27.58 -14.42 1.32
CA SER A 85 -28.60 -13.42 0.99
C SER A 85 -28.29 -12.64 -0.30
N ASN A 86 -27.00 -12.36 -0.55
CA ASN A 86 -26.53 -11.71 -1.78
C ASN A 86 -25.25 -12.38 -2.28
N GLN A 87 -25.43 -13.48 -3.00
CA GLN A 87 -24.35 -14.39 -3.41
C GLN A 87 -23.39 -13.79 -4.43
N GLN A 88 -23.85 -12.82 -5.24
CA GLN A 88 -23.06 -12.15 -6.27
C GLN A 88 -22.19 -11.01 -5.71
N ALA A 89 -22.56 -10.46 -4.53
CA ALA A 89 -21.90 -9.27 -3.99
C ALA A 89 -20.41 -9.50 -3.69
N LEU A 90 -20.03 -10.68 -3.19
CA LEU A 90 -18.64 -10.95 -2.85
C LEU A 90 -17.74 -10.93 -4.08
N MET A 91 -18.12 -11.66 -5.13
CA MET A 91 -17.33 -11.73 -6.35
C MET A 91 -17.27 -10.34 -7.02
N LYS A 92 -18.38 -9.58 -6.99
CA LYS A 92 -18.41 -8.20 -7.50
C LYS A 92 -17.45 -7.27 -6.74
N VAL A 93 -17.49 -7.30 -5.40
CA VAL A 93 -16.60 -6.48 -4.56
C VAL A 93 -15.14 -6.88 -4.73
N LEU A 94 -14.85 -8.17 -4.91
CA LEU A 94 -13.49 -8.65 -5.19
C LEU A 94 -13.02 -8.20 -6.57
N SER A 95 -13.86 -8.30 -7.60
CA SER A 95 -13.58 -7.83 -8.96
C SER A 95 -13.29 -6.33 -9.02
N ASP A 96 -14.06 -5.53 -8.28
CA ASP A 96 -13.91 -4.07 -8.20
C ASP A 96 -12.74 -3.64 -7.29
N SER A 97 -12.17 -4.56 -6.52
CA SER A 97 -11.07 -4.27 -5.60
C SER A 97 -9.72 -4.24 -6.31
N ASP A 98 -8.99 -3.14 -6.12
CA ASP A 98 -7.60 -2.99 -6.59
C ASP A 98 -6.56 -3.45 -5.56
N ARG A 99 -6.98 -4.04 -4.43
CA ARG A 99 -6.06 -4.56 -3.40
C ARG A 99 -5.67 -6.01 -3.71
N PRO A 100 -4.41 -6.29 -4.10
CA PRO A 100 -3.96 -7.65 -4.41
C PRO A 100 -3.88 -8.54 -3.17
N ASP A 101 -3.72 -7.96 -1.98
CA ASP A 101 -3.56 -8.70 -0.71
C ASP A 101 -4.75 -9.61 -0.40
N TYR A 102 -5.96 -9.25 -0.82
CA TYR A 102 -7.15 -10.10 -0.65
C TYR A 102 -7.04 -11.41 -1.45
N PHE A 103 -6.43 -11.36 -2.64
CA PHE A 103 -6.26 -12.53 -3.49
C PHE A 103 -5.08 -13.41 -3.06
N GLU A 104 -4.22 -12.95 -2.14
CA GLU A 104 -3.18 -13.77 -1.50
C GLU A 104 -3.74 -14.65 -0.38
N ASN A 105 -4.94 -14.34 0.13
CA ASN A 105 -5.53 -15.09 1.24
C ASN A 105 -6.05 -16.47 0.79
N SER A 106 -5.69 -17.53 1.53
CA SER A 106 -6.07 -18.91 1.20
C SER A 106 -7.58 -19.14 1.17
N VAL A 107 -8.34 -18.48 2.06
CA VAL A 107 -9.81 -18.61 2.10
C VAL A 107 -10.43 -18.08 0.80
N ILE A 108 -10.03 -16.88 0.38
CA ILE A 108 -10.53 -16.26 -0.85
C ILE A 108 -10.11 -17.08 -2.07
N GLN A 109 -8.86 -17.55 -2.12
CA GLN A 109 -8.39 -18.44 -3.19
C GLN A 109 -9.21 -19.73 -3.27
N SER A 110 -9.50 -20.38 -2.15
CA SER A 110 -10.32 -21.59 -2.12
C SER A 110 -11.76 -21.34 -2.57
N ILE A 111 -12.37 -20.21 -2.19
CA ILE A 111 -13.71 -19.81 -2.67
C ILE A 111 -13.70 -19.61 -4.19
N ILE A 112 -12.70 -18.90 -4.72
CA ILE A 112 -12.56 -18.67 -6.16
C ILE A 112 -12.32 -19.99 -6.89
N LYS A 113 -11.43 -20.86 -6.39
CA LYS A 113 -11.18 -22.19 -6.98
C LYS A 113 -12.44 -23.05 -7.00
N PHE A 114 -13.24 -23.04 -5.94
CA PHE A 114 -14.51 -23.77 -5.87
C PHE A 114 -15.45 -23.32 -6.99
N LYS A 115 -15.77 -22.02 -7.05
CA LYS A 115 -16.66 -21.43 -8.06
C LYS A 115 -16.13 -21.64 -9.49
N TRP A 116 -14.82 -21.49 -9.66
CA TRP A 116 -14.13 -21.70 -10.93
C TRP A 116 -14.31 -23.12 -11.45
N ASN A 117 -14.02 -24.12 -10.62
CA ASN A 117 -14.08 -25.53 -10.99
C ASN A 117 -15.52 -26.04 -11.15
N GLN A 118 -16.46 -25.52 -10.35
CA GLN A 118 -17.84 -26.00 -10.35
C GLN A 118 -18.62 -25.61 -11.61
N TYR A 119 -18.52 -24.36 -12.07
CA TYR A 119 -19.34 -23.89 -13.19
C TYR A 119 -18.63 -22.98 -14.19
N THR A 120 -17.68 -22.14 -13.76
CA THR A 120 -17.10 -21.13 -14.67
C THR A 120 -16.17 -21.74 -15.71
N LYS A 121 -15.25 -22.62 -15.30
CA LYS A 121 -14.24 -23.21 -16.19
C LYS A 121 -14.88 -23.97 -17.35
N SER A 122 -15.79 -24.89 -17.04
CA SER A 122 -16.48 -25.71 -18.05
C SER A 122 -17.30 -24.84 -19.03
N PHE A 123 -18.00 -23.82 -18.51
CA PHE A 123 -18.76 -22.90 -19.34
C PHE A 123 -17.90 -22.15 -20.37
N TYR A 124 -16.78 -21.57 -19.93
CA TYR A 124 -15.90 -20.83 -20.83
C TYR A 124 -15.10 -21.76 -21.75
N GLN A 125 -14.71 -22.96 -21.30
CA GLN A 125 -14.05 -23.96 -22.15
C GLN A 125 -14.94 -24.42 -23.31
N ASN A 126 -16.21 -24.73 -23.03
CA ASN A 126 -17.16 -25.11 -24.07
C ASN A 126 -17.33 -23.99 -25.11
N ARG A 127 -17.41 -22.74 -24.66
CA ARG A 127 -17.47 -21.57 -25.54
C ARG A 127 -16.20 -21.37 -26.34
N PHE A 128 -15.04 -21.60 -25.73
CA PHE A 128 -13.77 -21.52 -26.42
C PHE A 128 -13.69 -22.55 -27.55
N TYR A 129 -14.12 -23.79 -27.33
CA TYR A 129 -14.16 -24.79 -28.41
C TYR A 129 -15.11 -24.40 -29.54
N ILE A 130 -16.32 -23.90 -29.20
CA ILE A 130 -17.27 -23.38 -30.19
C ILE A 130 -16.63 -22.23 -30.99
N TYR A 131 -15.92 -21.33 -30.31
CA TYR A 131 -15.22 -20.21 -30.94
C TYR A 131 -14.04 -20.66 -31.81
N LEU A 132 -13.28 -21.68 -31.42
CA LEU A 132 -12.22 -22.25 -32.23
C LEU A 132 -12.76 -22.87 -33.53
N ILE A 133 -13.91 -23.55 -33.47
CA ILE A 133 -14.58 -24.07 -34.66
C ILE A 133 -14.97 -22.92 -35.59
N PHE A 134 -15.55 -21.84 -35.03
CA PHE A 134 -15.85 -20.64 -35.79
C PHE A 134 -14.59 -20.02 -36.42
N MET A 135 -13.51 -19.88 -35.66
CA MET A 135 -12.23 -19.33 -36.14
C MET A 135 -11.63 -20.17 -37.26
N ALA A 136 -11.63 -21.50 -37.14
CA ALA A 136 -11.14 -22.38 -38.18
C ALA A 136 -11.98 -22.25 -39.46
N SER A 137 -13.31 -22.18 -39.33
CA SER A 137 -14.23 -21.95 -40.45
C SER A 137 -14.00 -20.58 -41.10
N PHE A 138 -13.77 -19.53 -40.31
CA PHE A 138 -13.53 -18.18 -40.80
C PHE A 138 -12.17 -18.05 -41.51
N ILE A 139 -11.12 -18.65 -40.95
CA ILE A 139 -9.79 -18.72 -41.58
C ILE A 139 -9.88 -19.47 -42.91
N PHE A 140 -10.58 -20.60 -42.95
CA PHE A 140 -10.79 -21.36 -44.18
C PHE A 140 -11.55 -20.55 -45.24
N ASP A 141 -12.59 -19.82 -44.86
CA ASP A 141 -13.33 -18.92 -45.74
C ASP A 141 -12.45 -17.79 -46.31
N ILE A 142 -11.59 -17.19 -45.48
CA ILE A 142 -10.61 -16.19 -45.92
C ILE A 142 -9.64 -16.78 -46.94
N PHE A 143 -9.04 -17.94 -46.65
CA PHE A 143 -8.11 -18.58 -47.58
C PHE A 143 -8.79 -18.90 -48.89
N TYR A 144 -9.97 -19.53 -48.86
CA TYR A 144 -10.70 -19.92 -50.05
C TYR A 144 -11.11 -18.69 -50.89
N SER A 145 -11.69 -17.67 -50.27
CA SER A 145 -12.09 -16.44 -50.98
C SER A 145 -10.90 -15.74 -51.64
N THR A 146 -9.75 -15.64 -50.96
CA THR A 146 -8.56 -15.00 -51.53
C THR A 146 -7.97 -15.80 -52.70
N TYR A 147 -7.89 -17.13 -52.60
CA TYR A 147 -7.41 -17.96 -53.72
C TYR A 147 -8.40 -17.99 -54.90
N ALA A 148 -9.70 -17.96 -54.64
CA ALA A 148 -10.71 -17.87 -55.69
C ALA A 148 -10.59 -16.55 -56.47
N THR A 149 -10.48 -15.42 -55.77
CA THR A 149 -10.28 -14.10 -56.41
C THR A 149 -9.00 -14.04 -57.26
N GLN A 150 -7.91 -14.67 -56.80
CA GLN A 150 -6.67 -14.73 -57.58
C GLN A 150 -6.83 -15.57 -58.86
N ASN A 151 -7.57 -16.68 -58.80
CA ASN A 151 -7.83 -17.51 -59.97
C ASN A 151 -8.74 -16.82 -60.99
N ASP A 152 -9.72 -16.03 -60.54
CA ASP A 152 -10.57 -15.23 -61.43
C ASP A 152 -9.76 -14.14 -62.16
N GLN A 153 -8.84 -13.46 -61.45
CA GLN A 153 -7.93 -12.47 -62.07
C GLN A 153 -7.01 -13.12 -63.11
N ASN A 154 -6.45 -14.30 -62.83
CA ASN A 154 -5.63 -15.04 -63.79
C ASN A 154 -6.44 -15.60 -64.98
N SER A 155 -7.75 -15.81 -64.81
CA SER A 155 -8.65 -16.32 -65.87
C SER A 155 -9.17 -15.21 -66.79
N GLN A 156 -9.26 -13.96 -66.31
CA GLN A 156 -9.64 -12.80 -67.11
C GLN A 156 -8.62 -12.44 -68.21
N ASP A 157 -7.35 -12.83 -68.06
CA ASP A 157 -6.34 -12.63 -69.11
C ASP A 157 -6.45 -13.65 -70.27
N GLN A 158 -7.37 -14.63 -70.21
CA GLN A 158 -7.42 -15.70 -71.24
C GLN A 158 -8.77 -16.07 -71.86
N LYS A 159 -9.91 -15.43 -71.56
CA LYS A 159 -11.12 -15.53 -72.40
C LYS A 159 -12.21 -14.52 -72.00
N GLU A 160 -12.43 -13.53 -72.86
CA GLU A 160 -13.80 -13.13 -73.19
C GLU A 160 -14.48 -14.33 -73.86
N VAL A 161 -15.77 -14.55 -73.60
CA VAL A 161 -16.60 -15.70 -74.01
C VAL A 161 -16.58 -16.88 -73.02
N ASP A 162 -17.36 -16.74 -71.95
CA ASP A 162 -18.44 -17.67 -71.59
C ASP A 162 -19.23 -17.08 -70.39
N GLN A 163 -20.22 -16.25 -70.72
CA GLN A 163 -21.35 -16.02 -69.81
C GLN A 163 -22.17 -17.32 -69.73
N GLU A 164 -22.39 -17.83 -68.51
CA GLU A 164 -23.55 -18.64 -68.05
C GLU A 164 -23.27 -19.92 -67.24
N SER A 165 -22.03 -20.27 -66.86
CA SER A 165 -21.87 -21.38 -65.91
C SER A 165 -20.75 -21.16 -64.91
N GLN A 166 -21.08 -21.40 -63.64
CA GLN A 166 -20.23 -21.27 -62.45
C GLN A 166 -20.25 -19.90 -61.77
N ILE A 167 -21.46 -19.45 -61.41
CA ILE A 167 -21.67 -18.90 -60.07
C ILE A 167 -21.34 -20.03 -59.09
N LEU A 168 -20.05 -20.21 -58.83
CA LEU A 168 -19.54 -21.09 -57.79
C LEU A 168 -19.89 -20.42 -56.46
N HIS A 169 -21.16 -20.47 -56.06
CA HIS A 169 -21.61 -20.05 -54.73
C HIS A 169 -20.85 -20.89 -53.70
N PRO A 170 -19.82 -20.36 -53.01
CA PRO A 170 -19.17 -21.11 -51.96
C PRO A 170 -20.08 -20.98 -50.75
N ASN A 171 -20.77 -22.07 -50.45
CA ASN A 171 -21.40 -22.39 -49.19
C ASN A 171 -22.19 -21.26 -48.50
N ILE A 172 -23.37 -20.95 -49.06
CA ILE A 172 -24.48 -20.33 -48.30
C ILE A 172 -24.68 -21.01 -46.94
N TRP A 173 -24.43 -22.32 -46.85
CA TRP A 173 -24.54 -23.09 -45.60
C TRP A 173 -23.43 -22.78 -44.57
N LEU A 174 -22.19 -22.48 -45.00
CA LEU A 174 -21.09 -22.04 -44.12
C LEU A 174 -21.28 -20.57 -43.69
N LYS A 175 -21.84 -19.75 -44.60
CA LYS A 175 -22.26 -18.37 -44.30
C LYS A 175 -23.50 -18.30 -43.39
N ILE A 176 -24.37 -19.30 -43.41
CA ILE A 176 -25.53 -19.42 -42.49
C ILE A 176 -25.10 -20.02 -41.15
N SER A 177 -24.18 -20.98 -41.13
CA SER A 177 -23.70 -21.59 -39.88
C SER A 177 -22.98 -20.55 -39.00
N THR A 178 -22.16 -19.69 -39.61
CA THR A 178 -21.53 -18.56 -38.91
C THR A 178 -22.54 -17.52 -38.41
N LYS A 179 -23.66 -17.30 -39.11
CA LYS A 179 -24.77 -16.43 -38.67
C LYS A 179 -25.54 -16.98 -37.47
N VAL A 180 -25.78 -18.30 -37.43
CA VAL A 180 -26.42 -18.96 -36.28
C VAL A 180 -25.49 -18.92 -35.06
N LEU A 181 -24.20 -19.14 -35.27
CA LEU A 181 -23.18 -19.05 -34.22
C LEU A 181 -23.04 -17.63 -33.65
N CYS A 182 -23.08 -16.59 -34.49
CA CYS A 182 -23.02 -15.20 -34.07
C CYS A 182 -24.31 -14.76 -33.34
N SER A 183 -25.48 -15.28 -33.76
CA SER A 183 -26.76 -15.07 -33.06
C SER A 183 -26.79 -15.72 -31.68
N ILE A 184 -26.15 -16.88 -31.49
CA ILE A 184 -25.98 -17.52 -30.16
C ILE A 184 -25.10 -16.66 -29.24
N ILE A 185 -24.14 -15.91 -29.81
CA ILE A 185 -23.29 -14.97 -29.07
C ILE A 185 -24.04 -13.66 -28.71
N LEU A 186 -25.07 -13.28 -29.49
CA LEU A 186 -25.87 -12.06 -29.31
C LEU A 186 -26.64 -12.00 -27.98
N SER A 187 -26.87 -13.15 -27.33
CA SER A 187 -27.60 -13.21 -26.05
C SER A 187 -26.78 -12.77 -24.82
N TYR A 188 -25.53 -12.31 -24.99
CA TYR A 188 -24.58 -12.16 -23.88
C TYR A 188 -23.96 -10.77 -23.79
N LEU A 189 -24.81 -9.75 -23.67
CA LEU A 189 -24.41 -8.34 -23.64
C LEU A 189 -24.61 -7.73 -22.27
N GLN A 190 -23.62 -7.89 -21.38
CA GLN A 190 -23.40 -7.01 -20.23
C GLN A 190 -22.02 -7.32 -19.60
N ASP A 191 -20.94 -6.68 -20.09
CA ASP A 191 -19.91 -5.96 -19.28
C ASP A 191 -18.67 -5.57 -20.10
N GLY A 192 -17.83 -4.62 -19.64
CA GLY A 192 -16.78 -3.84 -20.32
C GLY A 192 -15.92 -4.41 -21.48
N TRP A 193 -15.72 -5.73 -21.60
CA TRP A 193 -15.23 -6.37 -22.85
C TRP A 193 -16.28 -6.35 -23.97
N ASN A 194 -17.51 -5.95 -23.64
CA ASN A 194 -18.64 -5.70 -24.52
C ASN A 194 -18.22 -4.81 -25.68
N ILE A 195 -17.37 -3.80 -25.45
CA ILE A 195 -17.01 -2.87 -26.51
C ILE A 195 -16.27 -3.61 -27.63
N PHE A 196 -15.36 -4.52 -27.29
CA PHE A 196 -14.66 -5.33 -28.28
C PHE A 196 -15.57 -6.40 -28.89
N ASP A 197 -16.43 -7.03 -28.08
CA ASP A 197 -17.37 -8.05 -28.57
C ASP A 197 -18.44 -7.45 -29.50
N PHE A 198 -19.02 -6.31 -29.11
CA PHE A 198 -19.90 -5.51 -29.96
C PHE A 198 -19.18 -5.03 -31.20
N SER A 199 -17.94 -4.52 -31.08
CA SER A 199 -17.19 -4.08 -32.24
C SER A 199 -16.92 -5.22 -33.21
N HIS A 200 -16.64 -6.43 -32.69
CA HIS A 200 -16.42 -7.63 -33.50
C HIS A 200 -17.71 -8.05 -34.21
N ILE A 201 -18.84 -8.09 -33.49
CA ILE A 201 -20.16 -8.40 -34.06
C ILE A 201 -20.57 -7.37 -35.11
N ILE A 202 -20.45 -6.07 -34.80
CA ILE A 202 -20.77 -4.99 -35.73
C ILE A 202 -19.90 -5.09 -36.98
N ALA A 203 -18.59 -5.25 -36.83
CA ALA A 203 -17.69 -5.40 -37.97
C ALA A 203 -18.01 -6.64 -38.81
N TYR A 204 -18.36 -7.77 -38.18
CA TYR A 204 -18.73 -9.00 -38.87
C TYR A 204 -20.06 -8.86 -39.62
N THR A 205 -21.05 -8.22 -39.00
CA THR A 205 -22.34 -7.92 -39.66
C THR A 205 -22.18 -6.94 -40.81
N ALA A 206 -21.32 -5.91 -40.67
CA ALA A 206 -21.00 -4.98 -41.74
C ALA A 206 -20.29 -5.66 -42.90
N TYR A 207 -19.30 -6.53 -42.62
CA TYR A 207 -18.65 -7.36 -43.63
C TYR A 207 -19.67 -8.20 -44.40
N PHE A 208 -20.61 -8.84 -43.70
CA PHE A 208 -21.65 -9.64 -44.34
C PHE A 208 -22.59 -8.81 -45.24
N ILE A 209 -23.01 -7.63 -44.78
CA ILE A 209 -23.89 -6.74 -45.57
C ILE A 209 -23.16 -6.30 -46.84
N LEU A 210 -21.90 -5.87 -46.73
CA LEU A 210 -21.10 -5.42 -47.87
C LEU A 210 -20.82 -6.55 -48.87
N GLU A 211 -20.57 -7.76 -48.38
CA GLU A 211 -20.42 -8.93 -49.24
C GLU A 211 -21.71 -9.26 -50.00
N PHE A 212 -22.88 -9.01 -49.39
CA PHE A 212 -24.16 -9.25 -50.05
C PHE A 212 -24.56 -8.14 -51.03
N THR A 213 -24.25 -6.87 -50.72
CA THR A 213 -24.52 -5.74 -51.61
C THR A 213 -23.51 -5.64 -52.76
N ASN A 214 -22.41 -6.39 -52.70
CA ASN A 214 -21.39 -6.48 -53.75
C ASN A 214 -20.80 -5.09 -54.11
N GLU A 215 -20.78 -4.16 -53.17
CA GLU A 215 -20.22 -2.82 -53.32
C GLU A 215 -18.70 -2.82 -53.05
N ASP A 216 -17.95 -2.03 -53.84
CA ASP A 216 -16.52 -1.71 -53.74
C ASP A 216 -15.59 -2.77 -53.11
N GLN A 217 -14.79 -3.43 -53.97
CA GLN A 217 -13.78 -4.42 -53.56
C GLN A 217 -12.80 -3.89 -52.48
N ASP A 218 -12.45 -2.61 -52.52
CA ASP A 218 -11.52 -2.00 -51.56
C ASP A 218 -12.13 -1.89 -50.15
N ASN A 219 -13.41 -1.52 -50.05
CA ASN A 219 -14.13 -1.43 -48.77
C ASN A 219 -14.31 -2.82 -48.16
N LEU A 220 -14.54 -3.84 -49.00
CA LEU A 220 -14.62 -5.23 -48.58
C LEU A 220 -13.29 -5.74 -47.99
N ILE A 221 -12.15 -5.38 -48.60
CA ILE A 221 -10.82 -5.73 -48.09
C ILE A 221 -10.58 -5.08 -46.72
N LEU A 222 -10.88 -3.78 -46.59
CA LEU A 222 -10.73 -3.01 -45.35
C LEU A 222 -11.52 -3.61 -44.19
N ILE A 223 -12.81 -3.90 -44.41
CA ILE A 223 -13.65 -4.49 -43.36
C ILE A 223 -13.22 -5.92 -43.03
N LYS A 224 -12.75 -6.69 -44.01
CA LYS A 224 -12.21 -8.05 -43.80
C LYS A 224 -10.98 -8.03 -42.90
N ILE A 225 -10.03 -7.10 -43.13
CA ILE A 225 -8.86 -6.91 -42.26
C ILE A 225 -9.29 -6.54 -40.83
N LEU A 226 -10.25 -5.63 -40.68
CA LEU A 226 -10.76 -5.24 -39.36
C LEU A 226 -11.35 -6.45 -38.60
N VAL A 227 -12.17 -7.26 -39.26
CA VAL A 227 -12.76 -8.47 -38.67
C VAL A 227 -11.68 -9.49 -38.28
N ILE A 228 -10.62 -9.64 -39.08
CA ILE A 228 -9.48 -10.52 -38.73
C ILE A 228 -8.82 -10.05 -37.44
N VAL A 229 -8.47 -8.76 -37.35
CA VAL A 229 -7.80 -8.19 -36.16
C VAL A 229 -8.68 -8.38 -34.92
N LEU A 230 -9.97 -8.05 -35.01
CA LEU A 230 -10.91 -8.19 -33.88
C LEU A 230 -11.11 -9.66 -33.47
N SER A 231 -11.13 -10.58 -34.43
CA SER A 231 -11.21 -12.04 -34.16
C SER A 231 -10.00 -12.54 -33.37
N PHE A 232 -8.78 -12.18 -33.77
CA PHE A 232 -7.57 -12.57 -33.04
C PHE A 232 -7.47 -11.90 -31.67
N MET A 233 -7.94 -10.66 -31.52
CA MET A 233 -8.05 -10.02 -30.20
C MET A 233 -9.01 -10.79 -29.27
N LYS A 234 -10.15 -11.26 -29.79
CA LYS A 234 -11.08 -12.09 -29.02
C LYS A 234 -10.50 -13.46 -28.65
N LEU A 235 -9.61 -14.02 -29.46
CA LEU A 235 -8.89 -15.25 -29.12
C LEU A 235 -8.04 -15.07 -27.84
N PHE A 236 -7.33 -13.95 -27.68
CA PHE A 236 -6.56 -13.66 -26.47
C PHE A 236 -7.44 -13.61 -25.21
N PHE A 237 -8.69 -13.15 -25.32
CA PHE A 237 -9.64 -13.16 -24.21
C PHE A 237 -9.95 -14.58 -23.74
N PHE A 238 -10.17 -15.54 -24.65
CA PHE A 238 -10.45 -16.92 -24.26
C PHE A 238 -9.21 -17.66 -23.73
N LEU A 239 -8.01 -17.30 -24.18
CA LEU A 239 -6.77 -17.88 -23.65
C LEU A 239 -6.60 -17.60 -22.15
N ARG A 240 -7.26 -16.57 -21.61
CA ARG A 240 -7.28 -16.20 -20.19
C ARG A 240 -7.84 -17.30 -19.26
N ILE A 241 -8.56 -18.29 -19.79
CA ILE A 241 -9.08 -19.45 -19.04
C ILE A 241 -7.94 -20.34 -18.53
N TYR A 242 -6.83 -20.42 -19.26
CA TYR A 242 -5.70 -21.29 -18.95
C TYR A 242 -4.65 -20.53 -18.15
N ASP A 243 -4.25 -21.06 -17.01
CA ASP A 243 -3.39 -20.34 -16.05
C ASP A 243 -2.09 -19.80 -16.67
N GLY A 244 -1.40 -20.60 -17.50
CA GLY A 244 -0.16 -20.18 -18.17
C GLY A 244 -0.37 -19.03 -19.18
N PHE A 245 -1.43 -19.09 -20.01
CA PHE A 245 -1.73 -18.04 -20.98
C PHE A 245 -2.36 -16.80 -20.32
N SER A 246 -3.14 -17.00 -19.25
CA SER A 246 -3.78 -15.92 -18.49
C SER A 246 -2.73 -14.95 -17.95
N PHE A 247 -1.65 -15.48 -17.40
CA PHE A 247 -0.50 -14.69 -16.96
C PHE A 247 0.08 -13.85 -18.11
N LEU A 248 0.37 -14.46 -19.26
CA LEU A 248 0.96 -13.75 -20.41
C LEU A 248 0.09 -12.59 -20.90
N VAL A 249 -1.23 -12.80 -20.99
CA VAL A 249 -2.18 -11.76 -21.43
C VAL A 249 -2.24 -10.61 -20.43
N GLN A 250 -2.25 -10.91 -19.12
CA GLN A 250 -2.25 -9.89 -18.06
C GLN A 250 -0.95 -9.09 -18.05
N MET A 251 0.19 -9.78 -18.16
CA MET A 251 1.50 -9.15 -18.26
C MET A 251 1.56 -8.18 -19.43
N MET A 252 1.13 -8.63 -20.62
CA MET A 252 1.13 -7.79 -21.81
C MET A 252 0.28 -6.52 -21.61
N GLY A 253 -0.91 -6.65 -20.99
CA GLY A 253 -1.74 -5.50 -20.63
C GLY A 253 -1.08 -4.53 -19.65
N GLY A 254 -0.38 -5.05 -18.63
CA GLY A 254 0.40 -4.26 -17.69
C GLY A 254 1.53 -3.47 -18.36
N VAL A 255 2.30 -4.15 -19.22
CA VAL A 255 3.40 -3.55 -19.99
C VAL A 255 2.91 -2.43 -20.90
N PHE A 256 1.80 -2.63 -21.61
CA PHE A 256 1.22 -1.57 -22.47
C PHE A 256 0.75 -0.35 -21.66
N LYS A 257 0.24 -0.55 -20.44
CA LYS A 257 -0.14 0.55 -19.54
C LYS A 257 1.06 1.37 -19.11
N ASP A 258 2.16 0.70 -18.77
CA ASP A 258 3.41 1.35 -18.34
C ASP A 258 4.11 2.06 -19.51
N LEU A 259 4.06 1.47 -20.72
CA LEU A 259 4.62 2.07 -21.93
C LEU A 259 3.81 3.25 -22.49
N LYS A 260 2.58 3.51 -22.03
CA LYS A 260 1.70 4.54 -22.63
C LYS A 260 2.36 5.93 -22.72
N TYR A 261 2.91 6.42 -21.61
CA TYR A 261 3.54 7.74 -21.59
C TYR A 261 4.81 7.77 -22.44
N PHE A 262 5.56 6.67 -22.43
CA PHE A 262 6.74 6.52 -23.26
C PHE A 262 6.40 6.54 -24.75
N MET A 263 5.36 5.82 -25.20
CA MET A 263 4.93 5.80 -26.60
C MET A 263 4.53 7.19 -27.12
N ILE A 264 3.88 8.00 -26.28
CA ILE A 264 3.56 9.39 -26.63
C ILE A 264 4.85 10.20 -26.80
N PHE A 265 5.79 10.06 -25.87
CA PHE A 265 7.09 10.74 -25.94
C PHE A 265 7.89 10.30 -27.17
N PHE A 266 7.92 9.00 -27.46
CA PHE A 266 8.58 8.42 -28.64
C PHE A 266 7.98 8.92 -29.95
N LEU A 267 6.65 9.03 -30.04
CA LEU A 267 5.97 9.59 -31.21
C LEU A 267 6.39 11.05 -31.47
N ILE A 268 6.61 11.85 -30.42
CA ILE A 268 7.10 13.24 -30.58
C ILE A 268 8.47 13.26 -31.26
N PHE A 269 9.38 12.35 -30.90
CA PHE A 269 10.69 12.25 -31.55
C PHE A 269 10.62 11.74 -32.98
N ILE A 270 9.74 10.77 -33.28
CA ILE A 270 9.49 10.31 -34.66
C ILE A 270 8.98 11.49 -35.50
N LEU A 271 8.05 12.28 -34.97
CA LEU A 271 7.55 13.47 -35.66
C LEU A 271 8.67 14.51 -35.87
N GLN A 272 9.49 14.76 -34.85
CA GLN A 272 10.61 15.69 -34.94
C GLN A 272 11.63 15.27 -36.01
N PHE A 273 12.14 14.03 -35.95
CA PHE A 273 13.12 13.54 -36.92
C PHE A 273 12.51 13.35 -38.32
N GLY A 274 11.24 12.93 -38.41
CA GLY A 274 10.51 12.87 -39.68
C GLY A 274 10.40 14.24 -40.36
N MET A 275 10.15 15.31 -39.58
CA MET A 275 10.17 16.68 -40.10
C MET A 275 11.57 17.13 -40.52
N ILE A 276 12.60 16.77 -39.75
CA ILE A 276 13.99 17.08 -40.11
C ILE A 276 14.34 16.42 -41.45
N PHE A 277 14.03 15.13 -41.62
CA PHE A 277 14.28 14.41 -42.88
C PHE A 277 13.47 14.98 -44.03
N LEU A 278 12.20 15.34 -43.83
CA LEU A 278 11.39 15.98 -44.85
C LEU A 278 12.03 17.27 -45.39
N VAL A 279 12.59 18.10 -44.50
CA VAL A 279 13.31 19.33 -44.89
C VAL A 279 14.64 19.02 -45.58
N LEU A 280 15.39 18.06 -45.04
CA LEU A 280 16.73 17.68 -45.51
C LEU A 280 16.70 17.13 -46.95
N PHE A 281 15.75 16.24 -47.23
CA PHE A 281 15.54 15.61 -48.53
C PHE A 281 14.55 16.39 -49.42
N LYS A 282 14.16 17.61 -49.02
CA LYS A 282 13.31 18.54 -49.80
C LYS A 282 11.99 17.91 -50.28
N ALA A 283 11.42 17.00 -49.49
CA ALA A 283 10.22 16.26 -49.83
C ALA A 283 10.27 15.56 -51.21
N GLN A 284 11.46 15.12 -51.65
CA GLN A 284 11.59 14.25 -52.82
C GLN A 284 10.84 12.94 -52.60
N GLN A 285 10.33 12.33 -53.68
CA GLN A 285 9.69 11.03 -53.56
C GLN A 285 10.77 9.97 -53.34
N ILE A 286 10.55 9.13 -52.34
CA ILE A 286 11.39 7.96 -52.06
C ILE A 286 10.71 6.79 -52.76
N ASP A 287 11.43 6.11 -53.66
CA ASP A 287 10.87 5.04 -54.50
C ASP A 287 10.26 3.89 -53.67
N GLU A 288 10.85 3.60 -52.51
CA GLU A 288 10.37 2.59 -51.55
C GLU A 288 9.01 2.91 -50.94
N TYR A 289 8.62 4.19 -50.90
CA TYR A 289 7.41 4.66 -50.24
C TYR A 289 6.41 5.27 -51.24
N ASN A 290 6.50 4.88 -52.51
CA ASN A 290 5.56 5.26 -53.53
C ASN A 290 4.11 4.91 -53.09
N GLY A 291 3.26 5.93 -53.02
CA GLY A 291 1.88 5.84 -52.52
C GLY A 291 1.62 6.50 -51.16
N VAL A 292 2.64 6.66 -50.30
CA VAL A 292 2.50 7.26 -48.96
C VAL A 292 2.79 8.78 -48.95
N ASN A 293 3.20 9.33 -50.10
CA ASN A 293 3.49 10.76 -50.28
C ASN A 293 4.49 11.26 -49.22
N LYS A 294 4.37 12.50 -48.75
CA LYS A 294 5.29 13.11 -47.77
C LYS A 294 5.31 12.45 -46.39
N LEU A 295 4.39 11.52 -46.10
CA LEU A 295 4.42 10.74 -44.85
C LEU A 295 5.56 9.70 -44.83
N ALA A 296 6.17 9.41 -46.00
CA ALA A 296 7.31 8.52 -46.15
C ALA A 296 8.46 8.85 -45.18
N TYR A 297 8.76 10.13 -44.96
CA TYR A 297 9.85 10.56 -44.06
C TYR A 297 9.58 10.26 -42.58
N PHE A 298 8.31 10.24 -42.16
CA PHE A 298 7.95 9.81 -40.81
C PHE A 298 8.07 8.30 -40.66
N LEU A 299 7.71 7.54 -41.69
CA LEU A 299 7.94 6.09 -41.72
C LEU A 299 9.43 5.76 -41.75
N MET A 300 10.24 6.56 -42.45
CA MET A 300 11.70 6.45 -42.45
C MET A 300 12.27 6.68 -41.04
N ALA A 301 11.82 7.71 -40.33
CA ALA A 301 12.21 7.95 -38.94
C ALA A 301 11.80 6.79 -38.00
N PHE A 302 10.59 6.24 -38.19
CA PHE A 302 10.14 5.07 -37.45
C PHE A 302 10.98 3.82 -37.78
N ARG A 303 11.36 3.61 -39.04
CA ARG A 303 12.21 2.50 -39.48
C ARG A 303 13.63 2.57 -38.89
N ILE A 304 14.21 3.77 -38.83
CA ILE A 304 15.49 4.00 -38.15
C ILE A 304 15.40 3.63 -36.67
N SER A 305 14.27 3.92 -36.01
CA SER A 305 14.07 3.57 -34.60
C SER A 305 14.05 2.06 -34.36
N SER A 306 13.52 1.26 -35.29
CA SER A 306 13.55 -0.21 -35.19
C SER A 306 14.92 -0.83 -35.49
N GLY A 307 15.87 -0.04 -36.00
CA GLY A 307 17.25 -0.48 -36.30
C GLY A 307 17.47 -0.91 -37.74
N ASP A 308 16.56 -0.55 -38.64
CA ASP A 308 16.75 -0.75 -40.07
C ASP A 308 17.26 0.56 -40.70
N PHE A 309 18.47 0.50 -41.27
CA PHE A 309 19.23 1.67 -41.73
C PHE A 309 19.41 1.64 -43.25
N GLN A 310 18.36 2.02 -43.98
CA GLN A 310 18.49 2.22 -45.42
C GLN A 310 19.06 3.61 -45.73
N LEU A 311 20.08 3.66 -46.60
CA LEU A 311 20.94 4.83 -46.81
C LEU A 311 21.02 5.30 -48.27
N ASP A 312 20.22 4.74 -49.16
CA ASP A 312 20.46 4.82 -50.61
C ASP A 312 20.43 6.26 -51.15
N ASP A 313 19.64 7.17 -50.57
CA ASP A 313 19.53 8.57 -51.02
C ASP A 313 20.40 9.58 -50.27
N TYR A 314 21.21 9.14 -49.30
CA TYR A 314 21.99 10.07 -48.46
C TYR A 314 23.15 10.74 -49.22
N HIS A 315 23.60 10.12 -50.31
CA HIS A 315 24.73 10.57 -51.13
C HIS A 315 24.34 11.49 -52.30
N SER A 316 23.06 11.55 -52.67
CA SER A 316 22.57 12.26 -53.87
C SER A 316 22.34 13.77 -53.65
N GLN A 317 22.79 14.30 -52.50
CA GLN A 317 22.61 15.70 -52.10
C GLN A 317 23.84 16.57 -52.42
N ALA A 318 23.69 17.90 -52.34
CA ALA A 318 24.82 18.82 -52.55
C ALA A 318 25.90 18.64 -51.45
N ASP A 319 27.18 18.75 -51.83
CA ASP A 319 28.36 18.38 -51.02
C ASP A 319 28.35 18.88 -49.56
N GLY A 320 27.89 20.11 -49.31
CA GLY A 320 27.80 20.66 -47.95
C GLY A 320 26.64 20.11 -47.10
N LEU A 321 25.56 19.69 -47.76
CA LEU A 321 24.36 19.14 -47.10
C LEU A 321 24.57 17.66 -46.75
N VAL A 322 25.34 16.91 -47.55
CA VAL A 322 25.69 15.50 -47.31
C VAL A 322 26.29 15.31 -45.92
N ILE A 323 27.26 16.14 -45.53
CA ILE A 323 27.91 16.07 -44.20
C ILE A 323 26.87 16.25 -43.09
N PHE A 324 25.98 17.23 -43.25
CA PHE A 324 24.93 17.52 -42.26
C PHE A 324 23.92 16.36 -42.17
N THR A 325 23.60 15.72 -43.29
CA THR A 325 22.73 14.56 -43.38
C THR A 325 23.30 13.36 -42.64
N TRP A 326 24.59 13.07 -42.78
CA TRP A 326 25.28 12.03 -42.01
C TRP A 326 25.32 12.32 -40.51
N VAL A 327 25.53 13.59 -40.12
CA VAL A 327 25.52 13.99 -38.70
C VAL A 327 24.13 13.84 -38.08
N ILE A 328 23.09 14.30 -38.76
CA ILE A 328 21.70 14.13 -38.29
C ILE A 328 21.34 12.65 -38.22
N TRP A 329 21.71 11.87 -39.23
CA TRP A 329 21.46 10.43 -39.23
C TRP A 329 22.14 9.74 -38.05
N LEU A 330 23.41 10.03 -37.79
CA LEU A 330 24.12 9.49 -36.63
C LEU A 330 23.42 9.87 -35.31
N LEU A 331 22.99 11.12 -35.18
CA LEU A 331 22.23 11.59 -34.02
C LEU A 331 20.88 10.87 -33.88
N ALA A 332 20.19 10.64 -35.00
CA ALA A 332 18.93 9.91 -35.04
C ALA A 332 19.13 8.44 -34.63
N VAL A 333 20.17 7.76 -35.12
CA VAL A 333 20.49 6.38 -34.71
C VAL A 333 20.81 6.30 -33.22
N MET A 334 21.68 7.20 -32.73
CA MET A 334 22.03 7.25 -31.30
C MET A 334 20.80 7.48 -30.42
N THR A 335 19.92 8.41 -30.80
CA THR A 335 18.75 8.76 -29.99
C THR A 335 17.63 7.73 -30.15
N LEU A 336 17.21 7.45 -31.40
CA LEU A 336 16.03 6.64 -31.72
C LEU A 336 16.23 5.15 -31.55
N ASN A 337 17.41 4.63 -31.87
CA ASN A 337 17.69 3.22 -31.74
C ASN A 337 18.37 2.92 -30.40
N ILE A 338 19.54 3.50 -30.16
CA ILE A 338 20.37 3.09 -29.02
C ILE A 338 19.74 3.52 -27.69
N VAL A 339 19.38 4.80 -27.54
CA VAL A 339 18.79 5.28 -26.27
C VAL A 339 17.37 4.75 -26.08
N PHE A 340 16.49 4.88 -27.07
CA PHE A 340 15.09 4.47 -26.90
C PHE A 340 14.88 2.96 -26.83
N MET A 341 15.58 2.12 -27.61
CA MET A 341 15.43 0.66 -27.46
C MET A 341 15.89 0.20 -26.08
N ASN A 342 17.02 0.72 -25.58
CA ASN A 342 17.49 0.39 -24.24
C ASN A 342 16.50 0.85 -23.14
N PHE A 343 15.87 2.01 -23.31
CA PHE A 343 14.86 2.48 -22.39
C PHE A 343 13.58 1.62 -22.44
N ILE A 344 13.11 1.25 -23.63
CA ILE A 344 11.95 0.35 -23.79
C ILE A 344 12.22 -0.97 -23.08
N ILE A 345 13.40 -1.57 -23.31
CA ILE A 345 13.79 -2.82 -22.66
C ILE A 345 13.78 -2.67 -21.14
N ALA A 346 14.37 -1.59 -20.59
CA ALA A 346 14.40 -1.35 -19.15
C ALA A 346 12.98 -1.20 -18.55
N VAL A 347 12.10 -0.45 -19.18
CA VAL A 347 10.71 -0.26 -18.71
C VAL A 347 9.92 -1.56 -18.79
N ILE A 348 10.08 -2.34 -19.87
CA ILE A 348 9.44 -3.65 -20.00
C ILE A 348 9.96 -4.60 -18.92
N SER A 349 11.27 -4.60 -18.63
CA SER A 349 11.86 -5.43 -17.57
C SER A 349 11.32 -5.06 -16.18
N GLU A 350 11.23 -3.77 -15.84
CA GLU A 350 10.65 -3.33 -14.56
C GLU A 350 9.16 -3.68 -14.46
N SER A 351 8.41 -3.49 -15.55
CA SER A 351 6.98 -3.83 -15.61
C SER A 351 6.75 -5.34 -15.47
N TYR A 352 7.57 -6.15 -16.16
CA TYR A 352 7.55 -7.61 -16.04
C TYR A 352 7.77 -8.07 -14.60
N GLU A 353 8.80 -7.56 -13.93
CA GLU A 353 9.11 -7.93 -12.56
C GLU A 353 7.96 -7.54 -11.59
N ARG A 354 7.39 -6.35 -11.77
CA ARG A 354 6.24 -5.87 -10.98
C ARG A 354 5.02 -6.78 -11.11
N VAL A 355 4.69 -7.22 -12.33
CA VAL A 355 3.56 -8.12 -12.58
C VAL A 355 3.87 -9.53 -12.09
N MET A 356 5.11 -10.01 -12.29
CA MET A 356 5.57 -11.32 -11.82
C MET A 356 5.43 -11.47 -10.31
N GLN A 357 5.81 -10.44 -9.53
CA GLN A 357 5.66 -10.45 -8.07
C GLN A 357 4.20 -10.63 -7.61
N LYS A 358 3.23 -10.19 -8.41
CA LYS A 358 1.79 -10.25 -8.12
C LYS A 358 1.04 -11.28 -8.96
N LEU A 359 1.74 -12.22 -9.59
CA LEU A 359 1.19 -13.18 -10.54
C LEU A 359 -0.02 -13.94 -9.97
N VAL A 360 0.11 -14.45 -8.75
CA VAL A 360 -0.95 -15.24 -8.11
C VAL A 360 -2.19 -14.38 -7.86
N ALA A 361 -1.99 -13.18 -7.31
CA ALA A 361 -3.08 -12.25 -7.02
C ALA A 361 -3.82 -11.80 -8.29
N GLU A 362 -3.09 -11.42 -9.34
CA GLU A 362 -3.67 -11.00 -10.62
C GLU A 362 -4.39 -12.17 -11.34
N SER A 363 -3.84 -13.39 -11.27
CA SER A 363 -4.50 -14.59 -11.79
C SER A 363 -5.85 -14.84 -11.12
N TYR A 364 -5.92 -14.77 -9.79
CA TYR A 364 -7.19 -14.92 -9.07
C TYR A 364 -8.14 -13.74 -9.29
N ARG A 365 -7.64 -12.52 -9.43
CA ARG A 365 -8.45 -11.35 -9.78
C ARG A 365 -9.13 -11.55 -11.13
N VAL A 366 -8.39 -12.04 -12.13
CA VAL A 366 -8.95 -12.36 -13.44
C VAL A 366 -10.00 -13.48 -13.36
N LYS A 367 -9.76 -14.52 -12.57
CA LYS A 367 -10.77 -15.57 -12.32
C LYS A 367 -12.01 -15.00 -11.64
N ALA A 368 -11.85 -14.12 -10.66
CA ALA A 368 -12.98 -13.46 -10.00
C ALA A 368 -13.81 -12.64 -10.99
N ASN A 369 -13.17 -11.86 -11.88
CA ASN A 369 -13.85 -11.11 -12.92
C ASN A 369 -14.66 -12.03 -13.85
N MET A 370 -14.06 -13.14 -14.31
CA MET A 370 -14.75 -14.13 -15.14
C MET A 370 -15.88 -14.86 -14.40
N ILE A 371 -15.76 -15.06 -13.09
CA ILE A 371 -16.84 -15.62 -12.27
C ILE A 371 -17.99 -14.62 -12.16
N VAL A 372 -17.72 -13.33 -11.93
CA VAL A 372 -18.75 -12.28 -11.91
C VAL A 372 -19.50 -12.25 -13.23
N GLU A 373 -18.76 -12.22 -14.35
CA GLU A 373 -19.34 -12.28 -15.70
C GLU A 373 -20.26 -13.51 -15.84
N ARG A 374 -19.84 -14.68 -15.35
CA ARG A 374 -20.66 -15.90 -15.42
C ARG A 374 -21.90 -15.84 -14.53
N GLU A 375 -21.77 -15.30 -13.31
CA GLU A 375 -22.84 -15.21 -12.32
C GLU A 375 -23.92 -14.19 -12.71
N GLN A 376 -23.57 -13.12 -13.42
CA GLN A 376 -24.54 -12.18 -14.00
C GLN A 376 -25.46 -12.85 -15.02
N LEU A 377 -25.00 -13.96 -15.62
CA LEU A 377 -25.75 -14.74 -16.60
C LEU A 377 -26.55 -15.90 -15.98
N PHE A 378 -26.61 -15.98 -14.65
CA PHE A 378 -27.43 -16.98 -13.97
C PHE A 378 -28.89 -16.59 -13.96
N ASN A 379 -29.75 -17.59 -14.13
CA ASN A 379 -31.18 -17.44 -13.91
C ASN A 379 -31.50 -17.46 -12.40
N ASP A 380 -32.65 -16.93 -11.99
CA ASP A 380 -33.09 -16.90 -10.58
C ASP A 380 -33.14 -18.29 -9.91
N ILE A 381 -33.29 -19.36 -10.70
CA ILE A 381 -33.28 -20.75 -10.23
C ILE A 381 -31.85 -21.22 -9.93
N GLU A 382 -30.89 -20.85 -10.77
CA GLU A 382 -29.48 -21.22 -10.62
C GLU A 382 -28.85 -20.51 -9.43
N LEU A 383 -29.25 -19.27 -9.15
CA LEU A 383 -28.87 -18.53 -7.93
C LEU A 383 -29.39 -19.20 -6.65
N LYS A 384 -30.50 -19.94 -6.71
CA LYS A 384 -31.02 -20.65 -5.54
C LYS A 384 -30.44 -22.06 -5.37
N ASN A 385 -29.61 -22.51 -6.30
CA ASN A 385 -29.04 -23.85 -6.25
C ASN A 385 -27.97 -23.94 -5.14
N THR A 386 -28.22 -24.82 -4.16
CA THR A 386 -27.32 -25.09 -3.03
C THR A 386 -26.01 -25.75 -3.44
N GLU A 387 -25.95 -26.37 -4.62
CA GLU A 387 -24.70 -26.93 -5.16
C GLU A 387 -23.74 -25.85 -5.67
N TYR A 388 -24.27 -24.74 -6.20
CA TYR A 388 -23.45 -23.62 -6.67
C TYR A 388 -23.11 -22.63 -5.56
N PHE A 389 -24.00 -22.54 -4.57
CA PHE A 389 -23.88 -21.64 -3.43
C PHE A 389 -24.08 -22.40 -2.11
N PRO A 390 -23.11 -23.26 -1.72
CA PRO A 390 -23.13 -23.95 -0.44
C PRO A 390 -22.90 -22.97 0.72
N ASN A 391 -23.16 -23.41 1.96
CA ASN A 391 -22.84 -22.62 3.16
C ASN A 391 -21.46 -22.96 3.75
N TYR A 392 -20.90 -24.13 3.44
CA TYR A 392 -19.52 -24.49 3.78
C TYR A 392 -18.76 -25.04 2.57
N ILE A 393 -17.45 -24.83 2.57
CA ILE A 393 -16.55 -25.42 1.58
C ILE A 393 -15.51 -26.27 2.31
N ALA A 394 -15.48 -27.56 2.01
CA ALA A 394 -14.44 -28.48 2.47
C ALA A 394 -13.29 -28.49 1.46
N VAL A 395 -12.08 -28.24 1.94
CA VAL A 395 -10.84 -28.18 1.17
C VAL A 395 -9.90 -29.26 1.68
N ARG A 396 -9.42 -30.11 0.78
CA ARG A 396 -8.35 -31.08 0.99
C ARG A 396 -7.16 -30.64 0.16
N ARG A 397 -5.99 -30.46 0.78
CA ARG A 397 -4.77 -30.05 0.05
C ARG A 397 -3.53 -30.77 0.61
N PRO A 398 -2.52 -31.05 -0.23
CA PRO A 398 -1.24 -31.55 0.26
C PRO A 398 -0.50 -30.47 1.06
N LEU A 399 0.23 -30.90 2.07
CA LEU A 399 1.07 -30.09 2.93
C LEU A 399 2.38 -29.84 2.17
N ASN A 400 2.52 -28.64 1.59
CA ASN A 400 3.75 -28.08 1.00
C ASN A 400 4.27 -28.63 -0.35
N THR A 401 3.42 -28.94 -1.34
CA THR A 401 3.92 -29.18 -2.71
C THR A 401 2.91 -28.76 -3.78
N SER A 402 2.91 -27.49 -4.15
CA SER A 402 2.47 -27.08 -5.50
C SER A 402 3.68 -26.51 -6.22
N ILE A 403 4.34 -27.38 -6.96
CA ILE A 403 5.55 -27.12 -7.76
C ILE A 403 5.13 -26.37 -9.02
N ASP A 404 5.21 -25.05 -8.98
CA ASP A 404 5.29 -24.19 -10.16
C ASP A 404 6.48 -23.24 -9.89
N GLU A 405 7.40 -23.06 -10.84
CA GLU A 405 8.59 -22.18 -10.68
C GLU A 405 8.19 -20.74 -10.26
N ALA A 406 7.03 -20.27 -10.72
CA ALA A 406 6.45 -19.00 -10.27
C ALA A 406 5.93 -19.03 -8.82
N GLY A 407 5.48 -20.20 -8.35
CA GLY A 407 5.08 -20.46 -6.98
C GLY A 407 6.25 -20.52 -6.00
N GLU A 408 7.42 -21.02 -6.44
CA GLU A 408 8.64 -21.04 -5.61
C GLU A 408 9.15 -19.62 -5.29
N TRP A 409 9.17 -18.73 -6.30
CA TRP A 409 9.57 -17.34 -6.08
C TRP A 409 8.60 -16.61 -5.15
N GLN A 410 7.29 -16.84 -5.31
CA GLN A 410 6.29 -16.31 -4.38
C GLN A 410 6.41 -16.90 -2.98
N GLY A 411 6.66 -18.20 -2.84
CA GLY A 411 6.88 -18.86 -1.56
C GLY A 411 8.07 -18.24 -0.83
N PHE A 412 9.19 -18.05 -1.54
CA PHE A 412 10.36 -17.35 -1.02
C PHE A 412 10.05 -15.91 -0.59
N ILE A 413 9.38 -15.11 -1.42
CA ILE A 413 8.99 -13.74 -1.09
C ILE A 413 8.06 -13.72 0.14
N LYS A 414 7.11 -14.66 0.22
CA LYS A 414 6.15 -14.78 1.33
C LYS A 414 6.85 -15.15 2.62
N ASP A 415 7.75 -16.13 2.59
CA ASP A 415 8.54 -16.56 3.74
C ASP A 415 9.46 -15.43 4.22
N LEU A 416 10.02 -14.67 3.28
CA LEU A 416 10.84 -13.50 3.59
C LEU A 416 9.98 -12.40 4.24
N LYS A 417 8.79 -12.11 3.70
CA LYS A 417 7.84 -11.14 4.26
C LYS A 417 7.36 -11.57 5.66
N TYR A 418 7.07 -12.85 5.85
CA TYR A 418 6.71 -13.43 7.14
C TYR A 418 7.87 -13.33 8.14
N THR A 419 9.09 -13.65 7.72
CA THR A 419 10.30 -13.50 8.52
C THR A 419 10.53 -12.04 8.93
N ILE A 420 10.34 -11.09 8.01
CA ILE A 420 10.40 -9.64 8.31
C ILE A 420 9.30 -9.24 9.30
N ARG A 421 8.05 -9.68 9.10
CA ARG A 421 6.94 -9.34 10.01
C ARG A 421 7.16 -9.92 11.41
N THR A 422 7.58 -11.18 11.50
CA THR A 422 7.84 -11.83 12.79
C THR A 422 9.06 -11.25 13.49
N THR A 423 10.14 -10.93 12.77
CA THR A 423 11.30 -10.23 13.35
C THR A 423 10.94 -8.81 13.77
N ALA A 424 10.17 -8.06 12.98
CA ALA A 424 9.70 -6.72 13.36
C ALA A 424 8.76 -6.76 14.58
N ALA A 425 7.87 -7.76 14.67
CA ALA A 425 7.00 -7.96 15.83
C ALA A 425 7.79 -8.34 17.09
N LYS A 426 8.80 -9.22 16.95
CA LYS A 426 9.74 -9.56 18.03
C LYS A 426 10.53 -8.33 18.47
N GLN A 427 11.11 -7.57 17.54
CA GLN A 427 11.83 -6.32 17.83
C GLN A 427 10.92 -5.30 18.50
N LYS A 428 9.68 -5.11 18.05
CA LYS A 428 8.70 -4.23 18.70
C LYS A 428 8.43 -4.68 20.14
N THR A 429 8.28 -5.98 20.36
CA THR A 429 8.06 -6.55 21.70
C THR A 429 9.29 -6.36 22.59
N GLU A 430 10.49 -6.61 22.07
CA GLU A 430 11.76 -6.37 22.77
C GLU A 430 11.96 -4.88 23.09
N ILE A 431 11.63 -3.97 22.17
CA ILE A 431 11.67 -2.52 22.41
C ILE A 431 10.69 -2.12 23.50
N ILE A 432 9.45 -2.65 23.48
CA ILE A 432 8.46 -2.38 24.53
C ILE A 432 8.94 -2.91 25.89
N GLN A 433 9.51 -4.12 25.92
CA GLN A 433 10.09 -4.69 27.14
C GLN A 433 11.27 -3.87 27.66
N ASN A 434 12.16 -3.42 26.77
CA ASN A 434 13.29 -2.57 27.11
C ASN A 434 12.86 -1.17 27.57
N LEU A 435 11.81 -0.60 26.97
CA LEU A 435 11.23 0.66 27.42
C LEU A 435 10.61 0.52 28.81
N HIS A 436 9.89 -0.59 29.04
CA HIS A 436 9.32 -0.86 30.36
C HIS A 436 10.41 -1.06 31.42
N SER A 437 11.48 -1.78 31.11
CA SER A 437 12.61 -1.99 32.03
C SER A 437 13.38 -0.69 32.31
N LEU A 438 13.58 0.15 31.29
CA LEU A 438 14.14 1.49 31.46
C LEU A 438 13.25 2.38 32.32
N GLN A 439 11.94 2.34 32.11
CA GLN A 439 11.00 3.11 32.92
C GLN A 439 11.04 2.68 34.38
N THR A 440 11.02 1.37 34.65
CA THR A 440 11.16 0.84 36.02
C THR A 440 12.50 1.22 36.65
N SER A 441 13.59 1.19 35.89
CA SER A 441 14.92 1.63 36.35
C SER A 441 14.95 3.12 36.71
N VAL A 442 14.36 3.97 35.86
CA VAL A 442 14.25 5.42 36.11
C VAL A 442 13.38 5.72 37.32
N GLU A 443 12.26 5.01 37.50
CA GLU A 443 11.41 5.13 38.70
C GLU A 443 12.17 4.73 39.96
N THR A 444 12.96 3.65 39.90
CA THR A 444 13.80 3.19 41.02
C THR A 444 14.90 4.21 41.35
N GLN A 445 15.59 4.75 40.35
CA GLN A 445 16.59 5.81 40.54
C GLN A 445 15.97 7.09 41.09
N ASN A 446 14.78 7.47 40.64
CA ASN A 446 14.07 8.63 41.18
C ASN A 446 13.67 8.42 42.65
N LEU A 447 13.25 7.20 43.02
CA LEU A 447 12.97 6.86 44.41
C LEU A 447 14.24 6.92 45.27
N GLU A 448 15.36 6.36 44.80
CA GLU A 448 16.65 6.44 45.49
C GLU A 448 17.14 7.90 45.64
N ASN A 449 16.99 8.70 44.59
CA ASN A 449 17.37 10.11 44.62
C ASN A 449 16.50 10.90 45.59
N LYS A 450 15.20 10.59 45.67
CA LYS A 450 14.29 11.17 46.66
C LYS A 450 14.70 10.80 48.08
N LEU A 451 15.02 9.53 48.35
CA LEU A 451 15.51 9.09 49.66
C LEU A 451 16.84 9.77 50.03
N LYS A 452 17.77 9.92 49.08
CA LYS A 452 19.01 10.68 49.30
C LYS A 452 18.75 12.15 49.60
N LEU A 453 17.80 12.76 48.90
CA LEU A 453 17.40 14.14 49.15
C LEU A 453 16.81 14.30 50.56
N ASP A 454 15.92 13.39 50.98
CA ASP A 454 15.32 13.39 52.31
C ASP A 454 16.39 13.22 53.41
N MET A 455 17.38 12.34 53.22
CA MET A 455 18.51 12.19 54.14
C MET A 455 19.36 13.47 54.23
N VAL A 456 19.63 14.13 53.11
CA VAL A 456 20.38 15.41 53.09
C VAL A 456 19.59 16.52 53.77
N ILE A 457 18.27 16.59 53.56
CA ILE A 457 17.39 17.54 54.24
C ILE A 457 17.40 17.28 55.76
N GLU A 458 17.34 16.02 56.19
CA GLU A 458 17.40 15.65 57.61
C GLU A 458 18.77 15.96 58.23
N GLN A 459 19.85 15.76 57.48
CA GLN A 459 21.20 16.08 57.95
C GLN A 459 21.40 17.60 58.07
N ASN A 460 20.91 18.37 57.11
CA ASN A 460 20.95 19.83 57.14
C ASN A 460 20.07 20.39 58.25
N SER A 461 18.88 19.81 58.51
CA SER A 461 18.03 20.24 59.64
C SER A 461 18.68 19.96 61.00
N LYS A 462 19.38 18.83 61.15
CA LYS A 462 20.20 18.54 62.35
C LYS A 462 21.39 19.49 62.52
N GLN A 463 22.00 19.95 61.42
CA GLN A 463 23.03 20.99 61.49
C GLN A 463 22.45 22.35 61.88
N LEU A 464 21.27 22.72 61.37
CA LEU A 464 20.55 23.93 61.77
C LEU A 464 20.23 23.94 63.28
N THR A 465 19.73 22.83 63.84
CA THR A 465 19.47 22.74 65.29
C THR A 465 20.75 22.75 66.13
N SER A 466 21.83 22.17 65.63
CA SER A 466 23.14 22.26 66.30
C SER A 466 23.69 23.70 66.28
N ASN A 467 23.44 24.45 65.22
CA ASN A 467 23.82 25.86 65.12
C ASN A 467 22.97 26.76 66.05
N GLU A 468 21.66 26.51 66.19
CA GLU A 468 20.83 27.21 67.19
C GLU A 468 21.32 26.95 68.63
N TYR A 469 21.73 25.71 68.94
CA TYR A 469 22.32 25.38 70.24
C TYR A 469 23.67 26.09 70.46
N LEU A 470 24.48 26.21 69.41
CA LEU A 470 25.72 26.99 69.42
C LEU A 470 25.44 28.47 69.65
N ASP A 471 24.43 29.05 69.00
CA ASP A 471 24.01 30.45 69.19
C ASP A 471 23.50 30.71 70.61
N GLU A 472 22.72 29.79 71.19
CA GLU A 472 22.28 29.88 72.58
C GLU A 472 23.47 29.82 73.55
N LYS A 473 24.46 28.96 73.28
CA LYS A 473 25.68 28.86 74.08
C LYS A 473 26.55 30.11 73.96
N ILE A 474 26.67 30.68 72.76
CA ILE A 474 27.38 31.95 72.51
C ILE A 474 26.66 33.10 73.23
N SER A 475 25.33 33.17 73.15
CA SER A 475 24.52 34.18 73.84
C SER A 475 24.67 34.10 75.36
N ASN A 476 24.65 32.89 75.94
CA ASN A 476 24.90 32.69 77.36
C ASN A 476 26.33 33.07 77.77
N LEU A 477 27.32 32.82 76.92
CA LEU A 477 28.72 33.18 77.19
C LEU A 477 28.93 34.69 77.10
N MET A 478 28.31 35.35 76.12
CA MET A 478 28.29 36.82 76.01
C MET A 478 27.59 37.45 77.22
N LYS A 479 26.46 36.90 77.67
CA LYS A 479 25.75 37.37 78.87
C LYS A 479 26.63 37.24 80.11
N LYS A 480 27.31 36.11 80.28
CA LYS A 480 28.24 35.89 81.39
C LYS A 480 29.42 36.88 81.36
N GLN A 481 29.98 37.16 80.18
CA GLN A 481 31.04 38.18 80.04
C GLN A 481 30.52 39.60 80.33
N LEU A 482 29.29 39.90 79.92
CA LEU A 482 28.64 41.18 80.21
C LEU A 482 28.39 41.36 81.71
N ASP A 483 27.90 40.32 82.39
CA ASP A 483 27.70 40.33 83.84
C ASP A 483 29.04 40.51 84.58
N GLN A 484 30.10 39.86 84.13
CA GLN A 484 31.46 40.02 84.67
C GLN A 484 32.00 41.44 84.46
N ALA A 485 31.76 42.03 83.28
CA ALA A 485 32.11 43.42 83.02
C ALA A 485 31.29 44.40 83.88
N PHE A 486 30.02 44.09 84.16
CA PHE A 486 29.16 44.89 85.02
C PHE A 486 29.59 44.82 86.49
N GLU A 487 29.98 43.65 86.99
CA GLU A 487 30.58 43.49 88.33
C GLU A 487 31.89 44.27 88.47
N ASN A 488 32.77 44.20 87.46
CA ASN A 488 34.02 44.96 87.45
C ASN A 488 33.76 46.48 87.47
N THR A 489 32.81 46.95 86.65
CA THR A 489 32.41 48.37 86.61
C THR A 489 31.77 48.81 87.94
N SER A 490 30.99 47.93 88.59
CA SER A 490 30.42 48.17 89.92
C SER A 490 31.49 48.28 90.99
N ASN A 491 32.54 47.45 90.92
CA ASN A 491 33.68 47.53 91.83
C ASN A 491 34.52 48.79 91.60
N ASP A 492 34.73 49.20 90.34
CA ASP A 492 35.39 50.46 90.01
C ASP A 492 34.58 51.67 90.50
N SER A 493 33.25 51.63 90.37
CA SER A 493 32.32 52.62 90.93
C SER A 493 32.48 52.74 92.45
N LYS A 494 32.56 51.61 93.19
CA LYS A 494 32.80 51.64 94.65
C LYS A 494 34.15 52.24 95.00
N LEU A 495 35.20 51.95 94.24
CA LEU A 495 36.53 52.55 94.42
C LEU A 495 36.51 54.06 94.17
N MET A 496 35.76 54.50 93.15
CA MET A 496 35.59 55.91 92.81
C MET A 496 34.81 56.65 93.91
N ASN A 497 33.79 56.01 94.49
CA ASN A 497 33.01 56.56 95.60
C ASN A 497 33.87 56.75 96.87
N ALA A 498 34.80 55.83 97.14
CA ALA A 498 35.77 56.00 98.23
C ALA A 498 36.72 57.19 98.00
N LYS A 499 37.11 57.47 96.75
CA LYS A 499 37.87 58.68 96.40
C LYS A 499 37.05 59.95 96.57
N VAL A 500 35.75 59.94 96.19
CA VAL A 500 34.85 61.08 96.35
C VAL A 500 34.62 61.41 97.84
N ASN A 501 34.43 60.41 98.69
CA ASN A 501 34.35 60.61 100.15
C ASN A 501 35.62 61.24 100.73
N GLY A 502 36.79 60.93 100.15
CA GLY A 502 38.05 61.59 100.49
C GLY A 502 38.10 63.06 100.09
N LEU A 503 37.44 63.46 98.99
CA LEU A 503 37.29 64.86 98.61
C LEU A 503 36.28 65.61 99.50
N ASP A 504 35.17 64.98 99.90
CA ASP A 504 34.18 65.60 100.81
C ASP A 504 34.81 66.04 102.13
N SER A 505 35.71 65.22 102.71
CA SER A 505 36.44 65.59 103.93
C SER A 505 37.33 66.83 103.78
N LYS A 506 37.80 67.12 102.55
CA LYS A 506 38.56 68.34 102.23
C LYS A 506 37.64 69.56 102.05
N VAL A 507 36.41 69.34 101.56
CA VAL A 507 35.39 70.37 101.39
C VAL A 507 34.80 70.79 102.74
N ASP A 508 34.63 69.86 103.69
CA ASP A 508 34.19 70.16 105.06
C ASP A 508 35.20 71.06 105.81
N GLY A 509 36.50 70.93 105.51
CA GLY A 509 37.53 71.84 106.01
C GLY A 509 37.35 73.28 105.50
N LEU A 510 36.90 73.46 104.26
CA LEU A 510 36.58 74.76 103.67
C LEU A 510 35.27 75.34 104.23
N ASP A 511 34.26 74.51 104.49
CA ASP A 511 32.98 74.94 105.07
C ASP A 511 33.15 75.53 106.49
N SER A 512 34.11 75.01 107.27
CA SER A 512 34.47 75.57 108.58
C SER A 512 35.02 77.01 108.51
N GLN A 513 35.64 77.39 107.39
CA GLN A 513 36.10 78.77 107.17
C GLN A 513 34.97 79.70 106.74
N VAL A 514 33.97 79.20 106.00
CA VAL A 514 32.78 79.95 105.57
C VAL A 514 31.85 80.24 106.76
N LYS A 515 31.72 79.31 107.71
CA LYS A 515 30.99 79.51 108.98
C LYS A 515 31.51 80.66 109.86
N GLY A 516 32.74 81.11 109.66
CA GLY A 516 33.29 82.29 110.34
C GLY A 516 32.90 83.64 109.71
N LEU A 517 32.46 83.65 108.44
CA LEU A 517 31.98 84.87 107.77
C LEU A 517 30.48 85.11 108.03
N ASP A 518 29.68 84.06 108.05
CA ASP A 518 28.22 84.16 108.13
C ASP A 518 27.74 84.73 109.49
N THR A 519 28.48 84.44 110.57
CA THR A 519 28.24 85.00 111.91
C THR A 519 28.42 86.52 111.98
N LYS A 520 29.18 87.12 111.05
CA LYS A 520 29.28 88.58 110.96
C LYS A 520 28.11 89.21 110.21
N VAL A 521 27.45 88.44 109.33
CA VAL A 521 26.29 88.90 108.55
C VAL A 521 25.01 88.85 109.39
N LEU A 522 24.85 87.82 110.23
CA LEU A 522 23.71 87.68 111.14
C LEU A 522 23.56 88.85 112.12
N ALA A 523 24.65 89.44 112.60
CA ALA A 523 24.58 90.62 113.47
C ALA A 523 23.99 91.87 112.78
N ILE A 524 24.07 91.97 111.45
CA ILE A 524 23.57 93.12 110.68
C ILE A 524 22.08 92.96 110.35
N GLN A 525 21.59 91.72 110.25
CA GLN A 525 20.20 91.45 109.86
C GLN A 525 19.22 91.61 111.05
N ASP A 526 19.64 91.29 112.27
CA ASP A 526 18.85 91.50 113.49
C ASP A 526 18.54 92.99 113.72
N ASP A 527 19.47 93.89 113.37
CA ASP A 527 19.24 95.33 113.38
C ASP A 527 18.11 95.74 112.41
N MET A 528 17.89 94.97 111.34
CA MET A 528 16.86 95.21 110.34
C MET A 528 15.47 94.69 110.77
N GLU A 529 15.42 93.64 111.58
CA GLU A 529 14.17 93.04 112.06
C GLU A 529 13.49 93.90 113.15
N PHE A 530 14.28 94.66 113.92
CA PHE A 530 13.79 95.70 114.83
C PHE A 530 13.03 96.82 114.09
N ILE A 531 13.47 97.17 112.88
CA ILE A 531 12.83 98.19 112.04
C ILE A 531 11.50 97.66 111.48
N LYS A 532 11.47 96.40 111.04
CA LYS A 532 10.26 95.79 110.45
C LYS A 532 9.14 95.56 111.47
N THR A 533 9.46 95.20 112.72
CA THR A 533 8.46 95.06 113.79
C THR A 533 7.78 96.39 114.11
N SER A 534 8.49 97.51 113.99
CA SER A 534 7.92 98.85 114.13
C SER A 534 6.87 99.18 113.04
N LEU A 535 7.02 98.62 111.84
CA LEU A 535 6.04 98.76 110.74
C LEU A 535 4.78 97.88 110.93
N THR A 536 4.93 96.74 111.62
CA THR A 536 3.84 95.77 111.87
C THR A 536 2.77 96.29 112.86
N GLN A 537 3.04 97.38 113.57
CA GLN A 537 2.02 98.04 114.40
C GLN A 537 1.06 98.94 113.60
N LEU A 538 1.36 99.25 112.33
CA LEU A 538 0.70 100.38 111.66
C LEU A 538 -0.45 100.01 110.71
N LEU A 539 -0.52 98.78 110.18
CA LEU A 539 -1.53 98.39 109.18
C LEU A 539 -2.58 97.38 109.68
N LYS A 540 -2.58 97.09 111.00
CA LYS A 540 -3.68 96.46 111.74
C LYS A 540 -4.82 97.46 111.98
N LYS A 541 -5.50 97.88 110.91
CA LYS A 541 -6.78 98.62 110.89
C LYS A 541 -6.83 99.26 109.50
N TYR A 542 -7.50 98.60 108.55
CA TYR A 542 -8.45 99.19 107.60
C TYR A 542 -9.03 98.09 106.72
#